data_AF-A0A426Z8V2-F1
#
_entry.id   AF-A0A426Z8V2-F1
#
_cell.length_a   1.000
_cell.length_b   1.000
_cell.length_c   1.000
_cell.angle_alpha   90.00
_cell.angle_beta   90.00
_cell.angle_gamma   90.00
#
_symmetry.space_group_name_H-M   'P 1'
#
loop_
_entity.id
_entity.type
_entity.pdbx_description
1 polymer ?
#
loop_
_entity_poly.entity_id
_entity_poly.type
_entity_poly.pdbx_seq_one_letter_code
_entity_poly.pdbx_strand_id
1 'polypeptide(L)'
;MQTFMIPGTILMSLLAGALFGVLQGVALVVFAATAGASSCYFLSYLIGRPLVLLLWPDKLSFFQEQVAKRREKLLNYMLFLRVTPMLPNTFINVASPIVDVPYHIFFLATIIGLIPAAYVTVRAGIALGELRSVADLYDFQAIATLFFIGIVSVTPTLINKSQTVNDA
;
A
#
# COMPACT_ATOMS: atom_id res chain seq x y z
N MET A 1 -0.59 9.73 -3.94
CA MET A 1 -0.15 8.35 -4.22
C MET A 1 -1.33 7.38 -4.36
N GLN A 2 -2.20 7.24 -3.35
CA GLN A 2 -3.33 6.28 -3.43
C GLN A 2 -4.30 6.53 -4.58
N THR A 3 -4.56 7.79 -4.95
CA THR A 3 -5.42 8.16 -6.08
C THR A 3 -4.97 7.52 -7.40
N PHE A 4 -3.65 7.40 -7.60
CA PHE A 4 -3.03 6.91 -8.84
C PHE A 4 -2.41 5.53 -8.67
N MET A 5 -2.76 4.80 -7.60
CA MET A 5 -2.27 3.43 -7.38
C MET A 5 -0.74 3.31 -7.23
N ILE A 6 -0.03 4.41 -6.96
CA ILE A 6 1.44 4.42 -6.98
C ILE A 6 1.97 3.82 -5.67
N PRO A 7 2.83 2.78 -5.74
CA PRO A 7 3.48 2.21 -4.55
C PRO A 7 4.43 3.24 -3.92
N GLY A 8 4.45 3.31 -2.58
CA GLY A 8 5.26 4.29 -1.85
C GLY A 8 4.58 4.89 -0.61
N THR A 9 3.31 4.56 -0.39
CA THR A 9 2.54 4.98 0.80
C THR A 9 3.16 4.50 2.12
N ILE A 10 3.82 3.32 2.12
CA ILE A 10 4.51 2.80 3.30
C ILE A 10 5.66 3.71 3.71
N LEU A 11 6.51 4.13 2.76
CA LEU A 11 7.63 5.04 3.02
C LEU A 11 7.17 6.38 3.61
N MET A 12 6.10 6.95 3.05
CA MET A 12 5.52 8.19 3.56
C MET A 12 4.91 8.02 4.96
N SER A 13 4.35 6.84 5.26
CA SER A 13 3.80 6.54 6.60
C SER A 13 4.91 6.36 7.64
N LEU A 14 6.02 5.73 7.26
CA LEU A 14 7.23 5.64 8.09
C LEU A 14 7.80 7.03 8.37
N LEU A 15 7.93 7.87 7.33
CA LEU A 15 8.40 9.25 7.46
C LEU A 15 7.49 10.09 8.35
N ALA A 16 6.17 9.97 8.19
CA ALA A 16 5.20 10.65 9.04
C ALA A 16 5.34 10.24 10.50
N GLY A 17 5.63 8.96 10.77
CA GLY A 17 5.91 8.50 12.13
C GLY A 17 7.21 9.04 12.70
N ALA A 18 8.29 9.04 11.92
CA ALA A 18 9.58 9.58 12.35
C ALA A 18 9.51 11.09 12.65
N LEU A 19 8.71 11.86 11.90
CA LEU A 19 8.64 13.32 12.02
C LEU A 19 7.62 13.82 13.05
N PHE A 20 6.45 13.18 13.15
CA PHE A 20 5.31 13.70 13.93
C PHE A 20 4.93 12.81 15.12
N GLY A 21 5.61 11.68 15.32
CA GLY A 21 5.27 10.71 16.36
C GLY A 21 3.99 9.93 16.07
N VAL A 22 3.54 9.12 17.04
CA VAL A 22 2.50 8.10 16.78
C VAL A 22 1.15 8.72 16.49
N LEU A 23 0.66 9.59 17.38
CA LEU A 23 -0.73 10.05 17.32
C LEU A 23 -0.96 10.97 16.12
N GLN A 24 -0.09 11.97 15.93
CA GLN A 24 -0.18 12.90 14.81
C GLN A 24 0.18 12.22 13.49
N GLY A 25 1.18 11.33 13.48
CA GLY A 25 1.56 10.55 12.30
C GLY A 25 0.42 9.65 11.82
N VAL A 26 -0.22 8.90 12.72
CA VAL A 26 -1.39 8.06 12.36
C VAL A 26 -2.55 8.91 11.86
N ALA A 27 -2.88 10.00 12.53
CA ALA A 27 -3.97 10.88 12.10
C ALA A 27 -3.72 11.44 10.68
N LEU A 28 -2.50 11.90 10.42
CA LEU A 28 -2.12 12.45 9.11
C LEU A 28 -2.14 11.37 8.02
N VAL A 29 -1.60 10.18 8.30
CA VAL A 29 -1.59 9.05 7.37
C VAL A 29 -3.01 8.60 7.05
N VAL A 30 -3.87 8.41 8.06
CA VAL A 30 -5.26 7.99 7.86
C VAL A 30 -6.03 9.05 7.07
N PHE A 31 -5.86 10.33 7.39
CA PHE A 31 -6.52 11.42 6.65
C PHE A 31 -6.07 11.47 5.18
N ALA A 32 -4.76 11.48 4.93
CA ALA A 32 -4.20 11.53 3.58
C ALA A 32 -4.55 10.29 2.74
N ALA A 33 -4.50 9.10 3.37
CA ALA A 33 -4.90 7.85 2.76
C ALA A 33 -6.39 7.83 2.42
N THR A 34 -7.25 8.24 3.35
CA THR A 34 -8.70 8.30 3.14
C THR A 34 -9.04 9.29 2.02
N ALA A 35 -8.44 10.48 2.01
CA ALA A 35 -8.62 11.45 0.94
C ALA A 35 -8.23 10.87 -0.44
N GLY A 36 -7.07 10.22 -0.52
CA GLY A 36 -6.62 9.56 -1.76
C GLY A 36 -7.50 8.39 -2.20
N ALA A 37 -7.97 7.58 -1.25
CA ALA A 37 -8.90 6.49 -1.50
C ALA A 37 -10.26 6.99 -1.99
N SER A 38 -10.78 8.08 -1.42
CA SER A 38 -11.99 8.74 -1.88
C SER A 38 -11.84 9.28 -3.30
N SER A 39 -10.72 9.95 -3.62
CA SER A 39 -10.48 10.39 -5.00
C SER A 39 -10.40 9.21 -5.98
N CYS A 40 -9.77 8.11 -5.59
CA CYS A 40 -9.72 6.88 -6.40
C CYS A 40 -11.12 6.28 -6.60
N TYR A 41 -11.94 6.25 -5.55
CA TYR A 41 -13.33 5.79 -5.61
C TYR A 41 -14.13 6.60 -6.63
N PHE A 42 -14.07 7.93 -6.59
CA PHE A 42 -14.79 8.77 -7.55
C PHE A 42 -14.26 8.61 -8.97
N LEU A 43 -12.94 8.51 -9.14
CA LEU A 43 -12.34 8.29 -10.45
C LEU A 43 -12.79 6.93 -11.05
N SER A 44 -12.81 5.88 -10.24
CA SER A 44 -13.32 4.56 -10.65
C SER A 44 -14.83 4.58 -10.90
N TYR A 45 -15.60 5.36 -10.14
CA TYR A 45 -17.02 5.54 -10.38
C TYR A 45 -17.30 6.21 -11.73
N LEU A 46 -16.54 7.25 -12.09
CA LEU A 46 -16.71 7.99 -13.35
C LEU A 46 -16.23 7.18 -14.56
N ILE A 47 -15.08 6.50 -14.46
CA ILE A 47 -14.40 5.88 -15.61
C ILE A 47 -14.51 4.35 -15.58
N GLY A 48 -14.28 3.75 -14.40
CA GLY A 48 -14.23 2.30 -14.24
C GLY A 48 -15.60 1.63 -14.38
N ARG A 49 -16.64 2.20 -13.79
CA ARG A 49 -18.01 1.65 -13.87
C ARG A 49 -18.53 1.51 -15.31
N PRO A 50 -18.51 2.54 -16.18
CA PRO A 50 -18.98 2.39 -17.55
C PRO A 50 -18.13 1.41 -18.37
N LEU A 51 -16.81 1.35 -18.13
CA LEU A 51 -15.92 0.42 -18.81
C LEU A 51 -16.25 -1.05 -18.48
N VAL A 52 -16.48 -1.37 -17.21
CA VAL A 52 -16.83 -2.74 -16.80
C VAL A 52 -18.24 -3.13 -17.25
N LEU A 53 -19.19 -2.20 -17.25
CA LEU A 53 -20.52 -2.42 -17.82
C LEU A 53 -20.45 -2.79 -19.31
N LEU A 54 -19.54 -2.18 -20.07
CA LEU A 54 -19.35 -2.47 -21.49
C LEU A 54 -18.66 -3.82 -21.73
N LEU A 55 -17.65 -4.17 -20.92
CA LEU A 55 -16.84 -5.37 -21.12
C LEU A 55 -17.47 -6.64 -20.55
N TRP A 56 -18.08 -6.57 -19.37
CA TRP A 56 -18.63 -7.74 -18.64
C TRP A 56 -19.92 -7.41 -17.86
N PRO A 57 -21.03 -7.10 -18.56
CA PRO A 57 -22.30 -6.72 -17.92
C PRO A 57 -22.86 -7.84 -17.01
N ASP A 58 -22.80 -9.09 -17.45
CA ASP A 58 -23.38 -10.24 -16.71
C ASP A 58 -22.64 -10.54 -15.40
N LYS A 59 -21.31 -10.37 -15.39
CA LYS A 59 -20.52 -10.55 -14.17
C LYS A 59 -20.78 -9.40 -13.20
N LEU A 60 -20.90 -8.19 -13.71
CA LEU A 60 -21.14 -7.01 -12.89
C LEU A 60 -22.49 -7.08 -12.18
N SER A 61 -23.55 -7.44 -12.90
CA SER A 61 -24.89 -7.61 -12.32
C SER A 61 -24.92 -8.67 -11.23
N PHE A 62 -24.24 -9.81 -11.44
CA PHE A 62 -24.08 -10.85 -10.42
C PHE A 62 -23.41 -10.33 -9.14
N PHE A 63 -22.31 -9.59 -9.27
CA PHE A 63 -21.61 -9.05 -8.09
C PHE A 63 -22.44 -7.96 -7.38
N GLN A 64 -23.11 -7.08 -8.13
CA GLN A 64 -24.01 -6.08 -7.56
C GLN A 64 -25.17 -6.73 -6.79
N GLU A 65 -25.73 -7.81 -7.30
CA GLU A 65 -26.78 -8.56 -6.61
C GLU A 65 -26.27 -9.22 -5.32
N GLN A 66 -25.05 -9.76 -5.33
CA GLN A 66 -24.39 -10.32 -4.14
C GLN A 66 -24.14 -9.27 -3.06
N VAL A 67 -23.77 -8.05 -3.46
CA VAL A 67 -23.61 -6.90 -2.56
C VAL A 67 -24.97 -6.46 -2.01
N ALA A 68 -26.00 -6.38 -2.86
CA ALA A 68 -27.36 -6.03 -2.46
C ALA A 68 -27.93 -7.00 -1.43
N LYS A 69 -27.71 -8.31 -1.59
CA LYS A 69 -28.13 -9.35 -0.61
C LYS A 69 -27.46 -9.20 0.75
N ARG A 70 -26.30 -8.54 0.83
CA ARG A 70 -25.49 -8.40 2.06
C ARG A 70 -25.40 -6.96 2.55
N ARG A 71 -26.28 -6.07 2.08
CA ARG A 71 -26.22 -4.63 2.30
C ARG A 71 -26.18 -4.24 3.79
N GLU A 72 -26.94 -4.93 4.64
CA GLU A 72 -26.98 -4.68 6.09
C GLU A 72 -25.65 -4.94 6.79
N LYS A 73 -24.85 -5.89 6.29
CA LYS A 73 -23.54 -6.27 6.88
C LYS A 73 -22.36 -5.73 6.07
N LEU A 74 -22.62 -4.89 5.06
CA LEU A 74 -21.62 -4.47 4.08
C LEU A 74 -20.47 -3.68 4.72
N LEU A 75 -20.75 -2.88 5.75
CA LEU A 75 -19.71 -2.19 6.53
C LEU A 75 -18.76 -3.19 7.19
N ASN A 76 -19.28 -4.24 7.82
CA ASN A 76 -18.46 -5.26 8.49
C ASN A 76 -17.62 -6.04 7.49
N TYR A 77 -18.19 -6.37 6.33
CA TYR A 77 -17.43 -7.00 5.24
C TYR A 77 -16.31 -6.10 4.73
N MET A 78 -16.60 -4.83 4.47
CA MET A 78 -15.60 -3.85 4.03
C MET A 78 -14.50 -3.64 5.06
N LEU A 79 -14.87 -3.58 6.35
CA LEU A 79 -13.91 -3.45 7.43
C LEU A 79 -13.01 -4.69 7.52
N PHE A 80 -13.59 -5.89 7.45
CA PHE A 80 -12.85 -7.14 7.43
C PHE A 80 -11.85 -7.17 6.27
N LEU A 81 -12.28 -6.80 5.06
CA LEU A 81 -11.43 -6.77 3.86
C LEU A 81 -10.31 -5.72 3.93
N ARG A 82 -10.48 -4.64 4.70
CA ARG A 82 -9.46 -3.58 4.85
C ARG A 82 -8.47 -3.87 5.98
N VAL A 83 -8.95 -4.47 7.07
CA VAL A 83 -8.11 -4.86 8.20
C VAL A 83 -7.28 -6.08 7.84
N THR A 84 -7.86 -7.03 7.11
CA THR A 84 -7.11 -8.18 6.57
C THR A 84 -6.36 -7.76 5.31
N PRO A 85 -5.05 -8.02 5.20
CA PRO A 85 -4.26 -7.64 4.02
C PRO A 85 -4.50 -8.57 2.81
N MET A 86 -5.66 -9.24 2.73
CA MET A 86 -5.95 -10.20 1.66
C MET A 86 -6.06 -9.54 0.28
N LEU A 87 -6.64 -8.33 0.24
CA LEU A 87 -6.81 -7.57 -0.99
C LEU A 87 -5.98 -6.29 -0.94
N PRO A 88 -5.30 -5.93 -2.05
CA PRO A 88 -4.65 -4.63 -2.15
C PRO A 88 -5.65 -3.51 -1.94
N ASN A 89 -5.29 -2.48 -1.15
CA ASN A 89 -6.14 -1.30 -0.92
C ASN A 89 -6.65 -0.69 -2.24
N THR A 90 -5.78 -0.69 -3.25
CA THR A 90 -6.09 -0.19 -4.57
C THR A 90 -7.21 -0.96 -5.25
N PHE A 91 -7.22 -2.29 -5.12
CA PHE A 91 -8.28 -3.13 -5.67
C PHE A 91 -9.60 -2.80 -4.99
N ILE A 92 -9.63 -2.69 -3.67
CA ILE A 92 -10.84 -2.31 -2.91
C ILE A 92 -11.35 -0.94 -3.36
N ASN A 93 -10.47 0.05 -3.51
CA ASN A 93 -10.83 1.41 -3.92
C ASN A 93 -11.47 1.46 -5.31
N VAL A 94 -10.98 0.66 -6.26
CA VAL A 94 -11.50 0.58 -7.64
C VAL A 94 -12.77 -0.27 -7.72
N ALA A 95 -12.79 -1.43 -7.06
CA ALA A 95 -13.89 -2.38 -7.14
C ALA A 95 -15.15 -1.91 -6.40
N SER A 96 -14.99 -1.21 -5.27
CA SER A 96 -16.12 -0.72 -4.44
C SER A 96 -17.19 0.06 -5.23
N PRO A 97 -16.85 1.12 -6.00
CA PRO A 97 -17.85 1.85 -6.77
C PRO A 97 -18.42 1.05 -7.95
N ILE A 98 -17.67 0.06 -8.47
CA ILE A 98 -18.13 -0.78 -9.57
C ILE A 98 -19.24 -1.71 -9.08
N VAL A 99 -19.06 -2.36 -7.94
CA VAL A 99 -20.05 -3.29 -7.34
C VAL A 99 -21.12 -2.58 -6.49
N ASP A 100 -21.30 -1.27 -6.67
CA ASP A 100 -22.31 -0.44 -6.00
C ASP A 100 -22.23 -0.42 -4.46
N VAL A 101 -21.02 -0.46 -3.90
CA VAL A 101 -20.81 -0.15 -2.47
C VAL A 101 -21.07 1.34 -2.22
N PRO A 102 -21.96 1.72 -1.29
CA PRO A 102 -22.19 3.12 -0.97
C PRO A 102 -20.94 3.84 -0.45
N TYR A 103 -20.71 5.07 -0.89
CA TYR A 103 -19.53 5.87 -0.51
C TYR A 103 -19.37 6.05 1.01
N HIS A 104 -20.47 6.25 1.76
CA HIS A 104 -20.39 6.41 3.22
C HIS A 104 -19.88 5.14 3.93
N ILE A 105 -20.29 3.95 3.46
CA ILE A 105 -19.80 2.66 3.97
C ILE A 105 -18.32 2.50 3.64
N PHE A 106 -17.95 2.80 2.39
CA PHE A 106 -16.58 2.78 1.94
C PHE A 106 -15.70 3.71 2.79
N PHE A 107 -16.12 4.96 2.99
CA PHE A 107 -15.39 5.98 3.73
C PHE A 107 -15.18 5.60 5.20
N LEU A 108 -16.24 5.16 5.90
CA LEU A 108 -16.15 4.71 7.29
C LEU A 108 -15.25 3.49 7.44
N ALA A 109 -15.42 2.48 6.56
CA ALA A 109 -14.55 1.30 6.57
C ALA A 109 -13.09 1.66 6.25
N THR A 110 -12.85 2.66 5.39
CA THR A 110 -11.51 3.15 5.05
C THR A 110 -10.83 3.76 6.25
N ILE A 111 -11.48 4.72 6.91
CA ILE A 111 -10.93 5.39 8.10
C ILE A 111 -10.63 4.35 9.18
N ILE A 112 -11.60 3.52 9.54
CA ILE A 112 -11.44 2.59 10.66
C ILE A 112 -10.48 1.46 10.30
N GLY A 113 -10.58 0.91 9.10
CA GLY A 113 -9.75 -0.21 8.65
C GLY A 113 -8.28 0.15 8.42
N LEU A 114 -7.96 1.42 8.13
CA LEU A 114 -6.58 1.87 7.97
C LEU A 114 -5.86 2.12 9.30
N ILE A 115 -6.57 2.38 10.40
CA ILE A 115 -5.96 2.72 11.69
C ILE A 115 -4.95 1.66 12.17
N PRO A 116 -5.26 0.34 12.19
CA PRO A 116 -4.31 -0.67 12.67
C PRO A 116 -3.03 -0.71 11.82
N ALA A 117 -3.18 -0.70 10.50
CA ALA A 117 -2.04 -0.72 9.57
C ALA A 117 -1.21 0.58 9.65
N ALA A 118 -1.88 1.73 9.75
CA ALA A 118 -1.24 3.04 9.94
C ALA A 118 -0.48 3.09 11.26
N TYR A 119 -1.05 2.57 12.35
CA TYR A 119 -0.38 2.51 13.65
C TYR A 119 0.90 1.67 13.61
N VAL A 120 0.83 0.45 13.05
CA VAL A 120 2.01 -0.43 12.94
C VAL A 120 3.10 0.22 12.10
N THR A 121 2.74 0.81 10.95
CA THR A 121 3.72 1.46 10.06
C THR A 121 4.30 2.73 10.67
N VAL A 122 3.49 3.60 11.25
CA VAL A 122 3.97 4.82 11.93
C VAL A 122 4.87 4.48 13.11
N ARG A 123 4.52 3.47 13.92
CA ARG A 123 5.35 2.97 15.02
C ARG A 123 6.68 2.43 14.53
N ALA A 124 6.69 1.67 13.44
CA ALA A 124 7.93 1.23 12.80
C ALA A 124 8.76 2.43 12.32
N GLY A 125 8.12 3.48 11.82
CA GLY A 125 8.78 4.73 11.43
C GLY A 125 9.49 5.44 12.57
N ILE A 126 8.91 5.45 13.77
CA ILE A 126 9.56 5.98 14.97
C ILE A 126 10.73 5.11 15.38
N ALA A 127 10.59 3.78 15.38
CA ALA A 127 11.71 2.89 15.68
C ALA A 127 12.87 3.09 14.69
N LEU A 128 12.58 3.38 13.42
CA LEU A 128 13.57 3.75 12.42
C LEU A 128 14.14 5.17 12.64
N GLY A 129 13.36 6.11 13.17
CA GLY A 129 13.82 7.47 13.50
C GLY A 129 14.62 7.55 14.81
N GLU A 130 14.39 6.63 15.74
CA GLU A 130 15.16 6.44 16.97
C GLU A 130 16.48 5.67 16.74
N LEU A 131 16.70 5.12 15.53
CA LEU A 131 18.05 4.84 15.01
C LEU A 131 18.72 6.19 14.76
N ARG A 132 19.18 6.78 15.86
CA ARG A 132 19.72 8.12 15.99
C ARG A 132 20.93 8.31 15.09
N SER A 133 20.81 9.26 14.17
CA SER A 133 21.89 9.91 13.44
C SER A 133 22.30 9.24 12.12
N VAL A 134 22.28 10.05 11.05
CA VAL A 134 23.00 9.79 9.80
C VAL A 134 24.50 9.52 10.07
N ALA A 135 25.03 9.84 11.26
CA ALA A 135 26.36 9.44 11.71
C ALA A 135 26.55 7.92 11.91
N ASP A 136 25.50 7.14 12.21
CA ASP A 136 25.58 5.66 12.28
C ASP A 136 25.47 5.03 10.87
N LEU A 137 24.90 5.74 9.89
CA LEU A 137 25.00 5.37 8.47
C LEU A 137 26.43 5.56 7.93
N TYR A 138 27.24 6.39 8.60
CA TYR A 138 28.69 6.51 8.42
C TYR A 138 29.47 5.65 9.43
N ASP A 139 28.87 4.63 10.03
CA ASP A 139 29.65 3.64 10.73
C ASP A 139 30.55 2.93 9.72
N PHE A 140 31.86 3.11 9.87
CA PHE A 140 32.88 2.55 8.98
C PHE A 140 32.69 1.04 8.82
N GLN A 141 32.16 0.37 9.85
CA GLN A 141 31.86 -1.05 9.84
C GLN A 141 30.67 -1.41 8.93
N ALA A 142 29.61 -0.59 8.89
CA ALA A 142 28.47 -0.80 7.99
C ALA A 142 28.87 -0.58 6.52
N ILE A 143 29.65 0.46 6.24
CA ILE A 143 30.20 0.73 4.90
C ILE A 143 31.15 -0.40 4.47
N ALA A 144 32.05 -0.87 5.36
CA ALA A 144 32.95 -1.98 5.07
C ALA A 144 32.19 -3.29 4.81
N THR A 145 31.12 -3.55 5.55
CA THR A 145 30.29 -4.75 5.38
C THR A 145 29.55 -4.71 4.04
N LEU A 146 28.93 -3.58 3.69
CA LEU A 146 28.27 -3.41 2.39
C LEU A 146 29.26 -3.50 1.22
N PHE A 147 30.47 -2.96 1.39
CA PHE A 147 31.55 -3.06 0.41
C PHE A 147 32.00 -4.52 0.22
N PHE A 148 32.16 -5.28 1.31
CA PHE A 148 32.48 -6.71 1.25
C PHE A 148 31.38 -7.53 0.56
N ILE A 149 30.12 -7.26 0.87
CA ILE A 149 28.97 -7.90 0.20
C ILE A 149 29.00 -7.58 -1.30
N GLY A 150 29.30 -6.32 -1.68
CA GLY A 150 29.47 -5.90 -3.07
C GLY A 150 30.59 -6.68 -3.77
N ILE A 151 31.76 -6.82 -3.14
CA ILE A 151 32.87 -7.62 -3.69
C ILE A 151 32.46 -9.08 -3.85
N VAL A 152 31.89 -9.70 -2.83
CA VAL A 152 31.47 -11.12 -2.87
C VAL A 152 30.41 -11.36 -3.94
N SER A 153 29.50 -10.41 -4.16
CA SER A 153 28.48 -10.48 -5.21
C SER A 153 29.06 -10.32 -6.62
N VAL A 154 30.07 -9.46 -6.79
CA VAL A 154 30.72 -9.20 -8.09
C VAL A 154 31.77 -10.27 -8.45
N THR A 155 32.42 -10.88 -7.45
CA THR A 155 33.46 -11.91 -7.62
C THR A 155 33.03 -13.07 -8.54
N PRO A 156 31.88 -13.73 -8.35
CA PRO A 156 31.44 -14.81 -9.24
C PRO A 156 31.14 -14.30 -10.66
N THR A 157 30.69 -13.05 -10.80
CA THR A 157 30.36 -12.45 -12.10
C THR A 157 31.61 -12.16 -12.93
N LEU A 158 32.73 -11.79 -12.29
CA LEU A 158 34.02 -11.58 -12.95
C LEU A 158 34.73 -12.90 -13.28
N ILE A 159 34.62 -13.91 -12.41
CA ILE A 159 35.20 -15.24 -12.65
C ILE A 159 34.51 -15.93 -13.85
N ASN A 160 33.18 -15.83 -13.97
CA ASN A 160 32.44 -16.39 -15.10
C ASN A 160 32.78 -15.74 -16.46
N LYS A 161 33.16 -14.45 -16.45
CA LYS A 161 33.55 -13.74 -17.68
C LYS A 161 34.95 -14.17 -18.17
N SER A 162 35.81 -14.64 -17.28
CA SER A 162 37.14 -15.13 -17.65
C SER A 162 37.12 -16.57 -18.20
N GLN A 163 36.11 -17.37 -17.84
CA GLN A 163 35.96 -18.73 -18.38
C GLN A 163 35.37 -18.73 -19.81
N THR A 164 34.46 -17.80 -20.11
CA THR A 164 33.86 -17.70 -21.46
C THR A 164 34.78 -17.14 -22.54
N VAL A 165 35.92 -16.53 -22.18
CA VAL A 165 36.93 -16.04 -23.14
C VAL A 165 38.02 -17.08 -23.42
N ASN A 166 38.19 -18.10 -22.56
CA ASN A 166 39.18 -19.17 -22.77
C ASN A 166 38.61 -20.39 -23.52
N ASP A 167 37.29 -20.43 -23.74
CA ASP A 167 36.59 -21.52 -24.44
C ASP A 167 36.08 -21.10 -25.84
N ALA A 168 36.58 -20.00 -26.41
CA ALA A 168 36.29 -19.52 -27.78
C ALA A 168 37.59 -19.32 -28.58
#